data_AF-A0AA95JC34-F1
#
_entry.id   AF-A0AA95JC34-F1
#
_cell.length_a   1.000
_cell.length_b   1.000
_cell.length_c   1.000
_cell.angle_alpha   90.00
_cell.angle_beta   90.00
_cell.angle_gamma   90.00
#
_symmetry.space_group_name_H-M   'P 1'
#
loop_
_entity.id
_entity.type
_entity.pdbx_description
1 polymer ?
#
loop_
_entity_poly.entity_id
_entity_poly.type
_entity_poly.pdbx_seq_one_letter_code
_entity_poly.pdbx_strand_id
1 'polypeptide(L)'
;MPAILPAPPSTVAVTGHHEPGWLALYVVAINAGLAVLRFAWVWVSLSFSLRERKRGDRSGAPSWRLVAAMSWPGVRGAITLAGVLTLPLVLNDGSPFPARDLAIFLAMGVIVMSLLAASIGLPLLLHGLQRETNTAQRAEEEQARATAAEAAIAEVERVQHELSEGKPDADIYVAAAARIMDRYRARIEAQSRAGEDAALARQVEAIEARLRVAGLKAERMTIYRLLRTRKIGSETARKLVRELDLMEARYEG
;
A
#
# COMPACT_ATOMS: atom_id res chain seq x y z
N MET A 1 21.37 -83.94 31.35
CA MET A 1 20.01 -83.98 30.75
C MET A 1 19.02 -84.27 31.87
N PRO A 2 17.78 -83.74 31.88
CA PRO A 2 17.10 -82.81 30.96
C PRO A 2 16.61 -81.52 31.69
N ALA A 3 15.70 -80.67 31.20
CA ALA A 3 15.59 -79.84 30.00
C ALA A 3 14.23 -79.07 30.06
N ILE A 4 14.15 -77.78 29.64
CA ILE A 4 13.03 -77.15 28.86
C ILE A 4 11.72 -76.84 29.68
N LEU A 5 11.13 -75.64 29.89
CA LEU A 5 11.02 -74.29 29.23
C LEU A 5 10.57 -73.20 30.24
N PRO A 6 10.91 -71.91 30.02
CA PRO A 6 10.12 -70.77 30.49
C PRO A 6 8.98 -70.45 29.49
N ALA A 7 7.74 -70.33 30.01
CA ALA A 7 6.59 -69.86 29.23
C ALA A 7 6.70 -68.35 28.96
N PRO A 8 6.46 -67.88 27.72
CA PRO A 8 6.52 -66.45 27.36
C PRO A 8 5.23 -65.69 27.76
N PRO A 9 5.32 -64.37 28.04
CA PRO A 9 4.17 -63.56 28.39
C PRO A 9 3.34 -63.22 27.15
N SER A 10 2.22 -63.90 26.99
CA SER A 10 1.19 -63.59 25.99
C SER A 10 0.19 -62.57 26.55
N THR A 11 0.57 -61.29 26.59
CA THR A 11 -0.39 -60.16 26.78
C THR A 11 -0.05 -58.91 25.96
N VAL A 12 0.75 -59.02 24.90
CA VAL A 12 0.96 -57.94 23.91
C VAL A 12 0.30 -58.32 22.57
N ALA A 13 -1.01 -58.57 22.63
CA ALA A 13 -1.80 -58.98 21.47
C ALA A 13 -3.10 -58.18 21.35
N VAL A 14 -3.01 -56.85 21.28
CA VAL A 14 -4.05 -56.01 20.68
C VAL A 14 -3.34 -54.82 20.01
N THR A 15 -3.56 -54.64 18.71
CA THR A 15 -2.95 -53.66 17.78
C THR A 15 -1.64 -54.05 17.08
N GLY A 16 -1.75 -55.00 16.14
CA GLY A 16 -0.73 -55.27 15.13
C GLY A 16 -0.64 -54.16 14.07
N HIS A 17 0.08 -53.08 14.36
CA HIS A 17 0.61 -52.15 13.36
C HIS A 17 2.12 -52.04 13.58
N HIS A 18 2.85 -53.03 13.09
CA HIS A 18 4.31 -52.98 12.99
C HIS A 18 4.70 -51.97 11.91
N GLU A 19 5.46 -50.95 12.32
CA GLU A 19 6.43 -50.12 11.56
C GLU A 19 6.39 -48.68 12.13
N PRO A 20 7.40 -48.23 12.90
CA PRO A 20 7.49 -46.83 13.37
C PRO A 20 7.42 -45.79 12.23
N GLY A 21 7.64 -46.21 10.98
CA GLY A 21 7.43 -45.38 9.79
C GLY A 21 5.96 -44.97 9.55
N TRP A 22 4.98 -45.78 9.94
CA TRP A 22 3.56 -45.43 9.78
C TRP A 22 3.12 -44.33 10.76
N LEU A 23 3.62 -44.36 12.00
CA LEU A 23 3.38 -43.27 12.96
C LEU A 23 4.01 -41.96 12.47
N ALA A 24 5.21 -42.02 11.90
CA ALA A 24 5.84 -40.86 11.27
C ALA A 24 5.03 -40.32 10.08
N LEU A 25 4.48 -41.21 9.23
CA LEU A 25 3.62 -40.84 8.12
C LEU A 25 2.32 -40.17 8.59
N TYR A 26 1.66 -40.71 9.62
CA TYR A 26 0.47 -40.09 10.21
C TYR A 26 0.77 -38.71 10.78
N VAL A 27 1.91 -38.53 11.46
CA VAL A 27 2.33 -37.24 12.00
C VAL A 27 2.61 -36.22 10.88
N VAL A 28 3.30 -36.63 9.82
CA VAL A 28 3.56 -35.80 8.64
C VAL A 28 2.23 -35.43 7.95
N ALA A 29 1.31 -36.38 7.81
CA ALA A 29 0.01 -36.15 7.20
C ALA A 29 -0.85 -35.19 8.02
N ILE A 30 -0.87 -35.31 9.35
CA ILE A 30 -1.59 -34.40 10.24
C ILE A 30 -0.97 -33.00 10.19
N ASN A 31 0.37 -32.89 10.17
CA ASN A 31 1.06 -31.61 10.08
C ASN A 31 0.77 -30.91 8.74
N ALA A 32 0.90 -31.64 7.63
CA ALA A 32 0.56 -31.16 6.31
C ALA A 32 -0.92 -30.75 6.23
N GLY A 33 -1.82 -31.52 6.85
CA GLY A 33 -3.24 -31.21 6.95
C GLY A 33 -3.51 -29.90 7.70
N LEU A 34 -2.89 -29.69 8.86
CA LEU A 34 -3.01 -28.43 9.61
C LEU A 34 -2.40 -27.25 8.85
N ALA A 35 -1.28 -27.46 8.16
CA ALA A 35 -0.64 -26.43 7.34
C ALA A 35 -1.54 -26.02 6.16
N VAL A 36 -2.11 -26.99 5.45
CA VAL A 36 -3.04 -26.77 4.35
C VAL A 36 -4.32 -26.11 4.85
N LEU A 37 -4.87 -26.53 5.99
CA LEU A 37 -6.07 -25.92 6.57
C LEU A 37 -5.84 -24.45 6.94
N ARG A 38 -4.66 -24.14 7.51
CA ARG A 38 -4.27 -22.74 7.76
C ARG A 38 -4.11 -21.95 6.47
N PHE A 39 -3.44 -22.53 5.48
CA PHE A 39 -3.27 -21.91 4.18
C PHE A 39 -4.63 -21.64 3.52
N ALA A 40 -5.55 -22.59 3.59
CA ALA A 40 -6.92 -22.46 3.12
C ALA A 40 -7.67 -21.36 3.85
N TRP A 41 -7.54 -21.24 5.19
CA TRP A 41 -8.18 -20.15 5.94
C TRP A 41 -7.65 -18.77 5.55
N VAL A 42 -6.34 -18.62 5.36
CA VAL A 42 -5.72 -17.37 4.88
C VAL A 42 -6.18 -17.05 3.46
N TRP A 43 -6.20 -18.06 2.57
CA TRP A 43 -6.65 -17.92 1.20
C TRP A 43 -8.14 -17.54 1.12
N VAL A 44 -8.99 -18.15 1.94
CA VAL A 44 -10.42 -17.83 2.04
C VAL A 44 -10.61 -16.42 2.58
N SER A 45 -9.89 -16.03 3.64
CA SER A 45 -9.95 -14.66 4.19
C SER A 45 -9.51 -13.62 3.16
N LEU A 46 -8.44 -13.89 2.41
CA LEU A 46 -7.96 -13.03 1.32
C LEU A 46 -8.98 -12.97 0.17
N SER A 47 -9.53 -14.10 -0.23
CA SER A 47 -10.53 -14.20 -1.30
C SER A 47 -11.83 -13.48 -0.92
N PHE A 48 -12.28 -13.62 0.33
CA PHE A 48 -13.48 -12.93 0.83
C PHE A 48 -13.26 -11.43 0.89
N SER A 49 -12.10 -10.98 1.38
CA SER A 49 -11.68 -9.56 1.39
C SER A 49 -11.62 -8.95 -0.02
N LEU A 50 -11.08 -9.67 -1.01
CA LEU A 50 -11.01 -9.23 -2.40
C LEU A 50 -12.40 -9.24 -3.08
N ARG A 51 -13.28 -10.16 -2.67
CA ARG A 51 -14.64 -10.29 -3.21
C ARG A 51 -15.61 -9.26 -2.63
N GLU A 52 -15.45 -8.88 -1.37
CA GLU A 52 -16.16 -7.76 -0.75
C GLU A 52 -15.77 -6.42 -1.37
N ARG A 53 -14.51 -6.24 -1.80
CA ARG A 53 -14.08 -5.05 -2.58
C ARG A 53 -14.75 -4.92 -3.95
N LYS A 54 -15.12 -6.04 -4.59
CA LYS A 54 -15.94 -6.00 -5.82
C LYS A 54 -17.41 -5.66 -5.55
N ARG A 55 -17.85 -5.70 -4.28
CA ARG A 55 -19.25 -5.52 -3.89
C ARG A 55 -19.57 -4.17 -3.26
N GLY A 56 -18.62 -3.22 -3.30
CA GLY A 56 -18.88 -1.79 -3.23
C GLY A 56 -19.67 -1.35 -1.99
N ASP A 57 -19.07 -1.43 -0.81
CA ASP A 57 -19.61 -0.72 0.34
C ASP A 57 -18.63 0.28 0.94
N ARG A 58 -19.16 1.50 1.08
CA ARG A 58 -18.53 2.73 1.54
C ARG A 58 -18.81 2.82 3.03
N SER A 59 -17.83 2.63 3.90
CA SER A 59 -17.94 3.09 5.30
C SER A 59 -16.57 3.14 5.98
N GLY A 60 -16.17 4.35 6.35
CA GLY A 60 -14.92 4.67 7.03
C GLY A 60 -14.90 4.22 8.49
N ALA A 61 -14.67 2.92 8.72
CA ALA A 61 -14.26 2.43 10.03
C ALA A 61 -12.76 2.11 10.02
N PRO A 62 -12.01 2.42 11.09
CA PRO A 62 -10.62 1.99 11.23
C PRO A 62 -10.60 0.48 11.07
N SER A 63 -9.95 0.01 10.00
CA SER A 63 -10.12 -1.35 9.53
C SER A 63 -9.87 -2.32 10.69
N TRP A 64 -10.90 -3.07 11.08
CA TRP A 64 -10.79 -4.19 12.03
C TRP A 64 -9.65 -5.15 11.65
N ARG A 65 -9.22 -5.10 10.37
CA ARG A 65 -8.02 -5.71 9.80
C ARG A 65 -6.72 -5.23 10.44
N LEU A 66 -6.59 -3.93 10.75
CA LEU A 66 -5.45 -3.37 11.49
C LEU A 66 -5.43 -3.89 12.94
N VAL A 67 -6.61 -3.95 13.59
CA VAL A 67 -6.76 -4.51 14.95
C VAL A 67 -6.47 -6.02 14.98
N ALA A 68 -6.94 -6.76 13.97
CA ALA A 68 -6.70 -8.19 13.82
C ALA A 68 -5.23 -8.48 13.45
N ALA A 69 -4.62 -7.68 12.56
CA ALA A 69 -3.22 -7.80 12.19
C ALA A 69 -2.27 -7.43 13.34
N MET A 70 -2.64 -6.47 14.18
CA MET A 70 -1.89 -6.14 15.39
C MET A 70 -2.07 -7.19 16.51
N SER A 71 -3.21 -7.88 16.58
CA SER A 71 -3.48 -8.85 17.64
C SER A 71 -2.93 -10.27 17.40
N TRP A 72 -2.51 -10.62 16.18
CA TRP A 72 -2.26 -12.02 15.82
C TRP A 72 -0.79 -12.52 15.81
N PRO A 73 0.29 -11.72 15.64
CA PRO A 73 1.61 -12.33 15.43
C PRO A 73 2.40 -12.69 16.69
N GLY A 74 2.17 -12.02 17.83
CA GLY A 74 3.15 -12.04 18.93
C GLY A 74 3.07 -13.23 19.90
N VAL A 75 1.87 -13.67 20.28
CA VAL A 75 1.71 -14.41 21.55
C VAL A 75 1.83 -15.94 21.38
N ARG A 76 1.59 -16.48 20.18
CA ARG A 76 1.38 -17.94 20.04
C ARG A 76 2.65 -18.77 19.93
N GLY A 77 3.79 -18.20 19.56
CA GLY A 77 5.08 -18.93 19.54
C GLY A 77 5.54 -19.34 20.94
N ALA A 78 5.33 -18.49 21.95
CA ALA A 78 5.73 -18.75 23.34
C ALA A 78 4.91 -19.87 23.98
N ILE A 79 3.61 -19.96 23.68
CA ILE A 79 2.72 -21.00 24.22
C ILE A 79 3.08 -22.38 23.64
N THR A 80 3.38 -22.46 22.35
CA THR A 80 3.84 -23.71 21.72
C THR A 80 5.21 -24.14 22.25
N LEU A 81 6.14 -23.19 22.46
CA LEU A 81 7.45 -23.47 23.04
C LEU A 81 7.33 -23.91 24.52
N ALA A 82 6.47 -23.27 25.31
CA ALA A 82 6.19 -23.65 26.69
C ALA A 82 5.61 -25.07 26.78
N GLY A 83 4.67 -25.41 25.90
CA GLY A 83 4.10 -26.77 25.83
C GLY A 83 5.14 -27.85 25.47
N VAL A 84 6.10 -27.54 24.60
CA VAL A 84 7.20 -28.47 24.28
C VAL A 84 8.22 -28.56 25.41
N LEU A 85 8.50 -27.46 26.11
CA LEU A 85 9.42 -27.44 27.26
C LEU A 85 8.83 -28.13 28.50
N THR A 86 7.51 -28.29 28.59
CA THR A 86 6.87 -29.07 29.67
C THR A 86 6.94 -30.59 29.49
N LEU A 87 7.46 -31.08 28.36
CA LEU A 87 7.62 -32.53 28.17
C LEU A 87 8.75 -33.07 29.07
N PRO A 88 8.50 -34.14 29.85
CA PRO A 88 9.48 -34.68 30.79
C PRO A 88 10.72 -35.23 30.06
N LEU A 89 11.90 -34.95 30.62
CA LEU A 89 13.21 -35.34 30.06
C LEU A 89 13.47 -36.86 30.14
N VAL A 90 12.78 -37.55 31.03
CA VAL A 90 12.94 -38.97 31.37
C VAL A 90 11.59 -39.53 31.79
N LEU A 91 11.31 -40.78 31.43
CA LEU A 91 10.16 -41.52 31.94
C LEU A 91 10.36 -41.83 33.44
N ASN A 92 9.30 -42.14 34.19
CA ASN A 92 9.42 -42.48 35.62
C ASN A 92 10.34 -43.69 35.91
N ASP A 93 10.69 -44.47 34.88
CA ASP A 93 11.65 -45.59 34.91
C ASP A 93 13.09 -45.21 34.50
N GLY A 94 13.40 -43.93 34.28
CA GLY A 94 14.76 -43.46 33.97
C GLY A 94 15.22 -43.64 32.52
N SER A 95 14.36 -44.14 31.62
CA SER A 95 14.65 -44.25 30.18
C SER A 95 14.37 -42.92 29.43
N PRO A 96 15.18 -42.58 28.39
CA PRO A 96 14.99 -41.36 27.62
C PRO A 96 13.70 -41.40 26.80
N PHE A 97 12.94 -40.30 26.78
CA PHE A 97 11.61 -40.22 26.18
C PHE A 97 11.64 -40.39 24.65
N PRO A 98 11.07 -41.47 24.08
CA PRO A 98 11.17 -41.78 22.65
C PRO A 98 10.10 -41.01 21.84
N ALA A 99 10.20 -39.68 21.80
CA ALA A 99 9.41 -38.79 20.91
C ALA A 99 9.80 -37.29 21.01
N ARG A 100 10.79 -36.94 21.85
CA ARG A 100 11.11 -35.54 22.16
C ARG A 100 11.70 -34.76 20.98
N ASP A 101 12.67 -35.34 20.29
CA ASP A 101 13.31 -34.68 19.15
C ASP A 101 12.30 -34.45 18.00
N LEU A 102 11.32 -35.33 17.89
CA LEU A 102 10.19 -35.21 16.96
C LEU A 102 9.25 -34.06 17.35
N ALA A 103 8.90 -33.93 18.63
CA ALA A 103 8.05 -32.84 19.13
C ALA A 103 8.74 -31.47 19.00
N ILE A 104 10.05 -31.41 19.25
CA ILE A 104 10.86 -30.21 19.08
C ILE A 104 10.96 -29.83 17.59
N PHE A 105 11.21 -30.79 16.70
CA PHE A 105 11.22 -30.55 15.25
C PHE A 105 9.88 -30.02 14.75
N LEU A 106 8.77 -30.60 15.23
CA LEU A 106 7.41 -30.16 14.88
C LEU A 106 7.11 -28.75 15.38
N ALA A 107 7.50 -28.40 16.61
CA ALA A 107 7.31 -27.07 17.13
C ALA A 107 8.17 -26.03 16.40
N MET A 108 9.43 -26.33 16.10
CA MET A 108 10.28 -25.45 15.28
C MET A 108 9.68 -25.22 13.89
N GLY A 109 9.18 -26.27 13.23
CA GLY A 109 8.52 -26.15 11.94
C GLY A 109 7.27 -25.26 11.97
N VAL A 110 6.42 -25.43 12.99
CA VAL A 110 5.22 -24.59 13.19
C VAL A 110 5.59 -23.13 13.47
N ILE A 111 6.67 -22.87 14.23
CA ILE A 111 7.15 -21.52 14.53
C ILE A 111 7.67 -20.84 13.25
N VAL A 112 8.57 -21.49 12.51
CA VAL A 112 9.15 -20.93 11.27
C VAL A 112 8.06 -20.64 10.24
N MET A 113 7.11 -21.56 10.05
CA MET A 113 5.97 -21.35 9.16
C MET A 113 5.07 -20.19 9.62
N SER A 114 4.86 -20.03 10.93
CA SER A 114 4.09 -18.90 11.47
C SER A 114 4.78 -17.55 11.21
N LEU A 115 6.10 -17.50 11.32
CA LEU A 115 6.88 -16.29 11.06
C LEU A 115 6.89 -15.94 9.57
N LEU A 116 7.05 -16.92 8.69
CA LEU A 116 6.97 -16.72 7.24
C LEU A 116 5.58 -16.24 6.81
N ALA A 117 4.52 -16.86 7.35
CA ALA A 117 3.14 -16.43 7.07
C ALA A 117 2.86 -15.01 7.57
N ALA A 118 3.35 -14.62 8.74
CA ALA A 118 3.22 -13.25 9.24
C ALA A 118 4.02 -12.26 8.38
N SER A 119 5.23 -12.63 7.97
CA SER A 119 6.13 -11.79 7.17
C SER A 119 5.60 -11.51 5.77
N ILE A 120 4.89 -12.47 5.14
CA ILE A 120 4.32 -12.30 3.80
C ILE A 120 2.86 -11.81 3.86
N GLY A 121 2.08 -12.27 4.85
CA GLY A 121 0.66 -11.93 4.99
C GLY A 121 0.42 -10.48 5.40
N LEU A 122 1.27 -9.91 6.27
CA LEU A 122 1.14 -8.53 6.72
C LEU A 122 1.37 -7.50 5.58
N PRO A 123 2.46 -7.54 4.80
CA PRO A 123 2.66 -6.58 3.72
C PRO A 123 1.57 -6.70 2.65
N LEU A 124 1.11 -7.91 2.32
CA LEU A 124 0.04 -8.10 1.33
C LEU A 124 -1.30 -7.51 1.81
N LEU A 125 -1.61 -7.62 3.10
CA LEU A 125 -2.82 -7.04 3.69
C LEU A 125 -2.75 -5.50 3.78
N LEU A 126 -1.57 -4.95 4.11
CA LEU A 126 -1.35 -3.52 4.26
C LEU A 126 -1.21 -2.78 2.92
N HIS A 127 -0.71 -3.44 1.87
CA HIS A 127 -0.50 -2.84 0.54
C HIS A 127 -1.82 -2.32 -0.07
N GLY A 128 -2.94 -2.98 0.24
CA GLY A 128 -4.27 -2.55 -0.20
C GLY A 128 -4.80 -1.32 0.54
N LEU A 129 -4.47 -1.15 1.82
CA LEU A 129 -4.99 -0.07 2.68
C LEU A 129 -4.36 1.27 2.34
N GLN A 130 -3.03 1.30 2.14
CA GLN A 130 -2.31 2.53 1.80
C GLN A 130 -2.78 3.15 0.48
N ARG A 131 -3.23 2.33 -0.48
CA ARG A 131 -3.72 2.83 -1.76
C ARG A 131 -5.10 3.48 -1.62
N GLU A 132 -5.98 2.92 -0.80
CA GLU A 132 -7.33 3.46 -0.57
C GLU A 132 -7.31 4.77 0.23
N THR A 133 -6.50 4.85 1.28
CA THR A 133 -6.36 6.08 2.07
C THR A 133 -5.82 7.22 1.21
N ASN A 134 -4.82 6.93 0.36
CA ASN A 134 -4.29 7.92 -0.58
C ASN A 134 -5.32 8.35 -1.63
N THR A 135 -6.18 7.45 -2.14
CA THR A 135 -7.22 7.84 -3.11
C THR A 135 -8.35 8.65 -2.48
N ALA A 136 -8.77 8.32 -1.26
CA ALA A 136 -9.83 9.06 -0.57
C ALA A 136 -9.35 10.48 -0.19
N GLN A 137 -8.13 10.59 0.34
CA GLN A 137 -7.53 11.88 0.65
C GLN A 137 -7.32 12.72 -0.62
N ARG A 138 -6.87 12.12 -1.73
CA ARG A 138 -6.78 12.83 -3.01
C ARG A 138 -8.13 13.33 -3.51
N ALA A 139 -9.18 12.50 -3.43
CA ALA A 139 -10.53 12.91 -3.84
C ALA A 139 -11.07 14.05 -2.97
N GLU A 140 -10.81 14.04 -1.67
CA GLU A 140 -11.16 15.12 -0.74
C GLU A 140 -10.38 16.41 -1.07
N GLU A 141 -9.07 16.31 -1.28
CA GLU A 141 -8.22 17.44 -1.69
C GLU A 141 -8.66 18.03 -3.03
N GLU A 142 -8.94 17.17 -4.01
CA GLU A 142 -9.46 17.55 -5.31
C GLU A 142 -10.80 18.29 -5.13
N GLN A 143 -11.76 17.72 -4.40
CA GLN A 143 -13.06 18.36 -4.18
C GLN A 143 -12.91 19.74 -3.50
N ALA A 144 -12.08 19.85 -2.46
CA ALA A 144 -11.79 21.12 -1.81
C ALA A 144 -11.18 22.15 -2.77
N ARG A 145 -10.32 21.71 -3.71
CA ARG A 145 -9.73 22.58 -4.73
C ARG A 145 -10.76 23.08 -5.74
N ALA A 146 -11.73 22.26 -6.15
CA ALA A 146 -12.84 22.69 -7.01
C ALA A 146 -13.67 23.78 -6.33
N THR A 147 -14.13 23.52 -5.10
CA THR A 147 -14.93 24.49 -4.33
C THR A 147 -14.16 25.79 -4.09
N ALA A 148 -12.85 25.73 -3.81
CA ALA A 148 -12.02 26.91 -3.67
C ALA A 148 -11.90 27.71 -5.00
N ALA A 149 -11.83 27.03 -6.14
CA ALA A 149 -11.80 27.67 -7.45
C ALA A 149 -13.14 28.34 -7.81
N GLU A 150 -14.26 27.71 -7.48
CA GLU A 150 -15.61 28.28 -7.63
C GLU A 150 -15.77 29.54 -6.78
N ALA A 151 -15.37 29.48 -5.51
CA ALA A 151 -15.37 30.65 -4.62
C ALA A 151 -14.50 31.80 -5.15
N ALA A 152 -13.33 31.48 -5.74
CA ALA A 152 -12.46 32.47 -6.36
C ALA A 152 -13.10 33.13 -7.59
N ILE A 153 -13.82 32.37 -8.43
CA ILE A 153 -14.55 32.92 -9.57
C ILE A 153 -15.62 33.90 -9.10
N ALA A 154 -16.44 33.50 -8.12
CA ALA A 154 -17.50 34.35 -7.58
C ALA A 154 -16.95 35.67 -7.01
N GLU A 155 -15.82 35.63 -6.30
CA GLU A 155 -15.20 36.85 -5.77
C GLU A 155 -14.60 37.73 -6.87
N VAL A 156 -13.99 37.14 -7.91
CA VAL A 156 -13.50 37.90 -9.07
C VAL A 156 -14.64 38.60 -9.80
N GLU A 157 -15.80 37.95 -9.96
CA GLU A 157 -17.00 38.56 -10.55
C GLU A 157 -17.51 39.73 -9.69
N ARG A 158 -17.57 39.56 -8.36
CA ARG A 158 -17.97 40.61 -7.42
C ARG A 158 -17.05 41.83 -7.52
N VAL A 159 -15.73 41.61 -7.44
CA VAL A 159 -14.72 42.68 -7.52
C VAL A 159 -14.70 43.33 -8.90
N GLN A 160 -14.92 42.56 -9.97
CA GLN A 160 -15.04 43.12 -11.32
C GLN A 160 -16.20 44.10 -11.41
N HIS A 161 -17.38 43.73 -10.87
CA HIS A 161 -18.55 44.60 -10.88
C HIS A 161 -18.28 45.91 -10.13
N GLU A 162 -17.76 45.80 -8.90
CA GLU A 162 -17.38 46.94 -8.04
C GLU A 162 -16.36 47.88 -8.71
N LEU A 163 -15.33 47.32 -9.36
CA LEU A 163 -14.30 48.12 -10.03
C LEU A 163 -14.76 48.77 -11.33
N SER A 164 -15.76 48.18 -12.01
CA SER A 164 -16.32 48.66 -13.27
C SER A 164 -17.46 49.68 -13.09
N GLU A 165 -18.04 49.76 -11.91
CA GLU A 165 -19.17 50.64 -11.63
C GLU A 165 -18.80 52.12 -11.83
N GLY A 166 -19.57 52.83 -12.66
CA GLY A 166 -19.38 54.25 -12.93
C GLY A 166 -18.13 54.62 -13.75
N LYS A 167 -17.42 53.63 -14.31
CA LYS A 167 -16.24 53.88 -15.16
C LYS A 167 -16.54 53.73 -16.65
N PRO A 168 -16.01 54.62 -17.50
CA PRO A 168 -16.18 54.52 -18.96
C PRO A 168 -15.46 53.30 -19.56
N ASP A 169 -14.42 52.79 -18.89
CA ASP A 169 -13.59 51.67 -19.39
C ASP A 169 -14.02 50.30 -18.85
N ALA A 170 -15.32 50.07 -18.63
CA ALA A 170 -15.86 48.84 -18.05
C ALA A 170 -15.40 47.56 -18.80
N ASP A 171 -15.26 47.64 -20.13
CA ASP A 171 -14.83 46.52 -20.97
C ASP A 171 -13.42 46.01 -20.61
N ILE A 172 -12.52 46.88 -20.15
CA ILE A 172 -11.16 46.49 -19.74
C ILE A 172 -11.21 45.61 -18.49
N TYR A 173 -12.07 45.95 -17.54
CA TYR A 173 -12.27 45.18 -16.31
C TYR A 173 -12.89 43.81 -16.61
N VAL A 174 -13.88 43.76 -17.51
CA VAL A 174 -14.49 42.50 -17.95
C VAL A 174 -13.46 41.59 -18.63
N ALA A 175 -12.67 42.12 -19.56
CA ALA A 175 -11.64 41.35 -20.26
C ALA A 175 -10.51 40.87 -19.33
N ALA A 176 -10.14 41.66 -18.32
CA ALA A 176 -9.17 41.27 -17.31
C ALA A 176 -9.72 40.15 -16.40
N ALA A 177 -10.96 40.29 -15.93
CA ALA A 177 -11.62 39.30 -15.10
C ALA A 177 -11.83 37.98 -15.83
N ALA A 178 -12.28 38.00 -17.09
CA ALA A 178 -12.47 36.81 -17.92
C ALA A 178 -11.20 35.96 -17.99
N ARG A 179 -10.04 36.58 -18.23
CA ARG A 179 -8.75 35.89 -18.31
C ARG A 179 -8.32 35.25 -16.99
N ILE A 180 -8.74 35.82 -15.85
CA ILE A 180 -8.47 35.26 -14.53
C ILE A 180 -9.42 34.07 -14.28
N MET A 181 -10.71 34.26 -14.55
CA MET A 181 -11.74 33.22 -14.40
C MET A 181 -11.47 32.01 -15.28
N ASP A 182 -10.98 32.20 -16.51
CA ASP A 182 -10.64 31.09 -17.41
C ASP A 182 -9.59 30.15 -16.82
N ARG A 183 -8.64 30.65 -16.02
CA ARG A 183 -7.67 29.79 -15.32
C ARG A 183 -8.32 28.95 -14.23
N TYR A 184 -9.30 29.50 -13.51
CA TYR A 184 -10.02 28.77 -12.48
C TYR A 184 -10.99 27.75 -13.10
N ARG A 185 -11.66 28.11 -14.19
CA ARG A 185 -12.54 27.22 -14.97
C ARG A 185 -11.76 26.04 -15.55
N ALA A 186 -10.61 26.28 -16.15
CA ALA A 186 -9.75 25.21 -16.66
C ALA A 186 -9.34 24.21 -15.57
N ARG A 187 -9.11 24.68 -14.34
CA ARG A 187 -8.78 23.83 -13.19
C ARG A 187 -9.96 22.97 -12.73
N ILE A 188 -11.17 23.49 -12.76
CA ILE A 188 -12.40 22.74 -12.44
C ILE A 188 -12.67 21.69 -13.53
N GLU A 189 -12.49 22.08 -14.80
CA GLU A 189 -12.73 21.18 -15.95
C GLU A 189 -11.71 20.03 -16.02
N ALA A 190 -10.45 20.29 -15.68
CA ALA A 190 -9.43 19.25 -15.57
C ALA A 190 -9.82 18.15 -14.56
N GLN A 191 -10.60 18.51 -13.54
CA GLN A 191 -11.04 17.61 -12.48
C GLN A 191 -12.36 16.89 -12.79
N SER A 192 -13.27 17.53 -13.54
CA SER A 192 -14.58 16.95 -13.88
C SER A 192 -14.52 15.90 -15.00
N ARG A 193 -13.44 15.86 -15.78
CA ARG A 193 -13.23 14.84 -16.82
C ARG A 193 -13.07 13.46 -16.19
N ALA A 194 -14.01 12.56 -16.49
CA ALA A 194 -13.99 11.17 -16.02
C ALA A 194 -13.70 10.20 -17.19
N GLY A 195 -13.04 9.08 -16.91
CA GLY A 195 -12.83 8.01 -17.89
C GLY A 195 -11.81 8.35 -18.98
N GLU A 196 -12.15 8.10 -20.24
CA GLU A 196 -11.25 8.27 -21.40
C GLU A 196 -10.86 9.74 -21.62
N ASP A 197 -11.75 10.69 -21.32
CA ASP A 197 -11.49 12.13 -21.39
C ASP A 197 -10.41 12.58 -20.39
N ALA A 198 -10.33 11.91 -19.24
CA ALA A 198 -9.30 12.16 -18.23
C ALA A 198 -7.92 11.65 -18.67
N ALA A 199 -7.89 10.58 -19.47
CA ALA A 199 -6.65 10.05 -20.01
C ALA A 199 -6.11 10.95 -21.14
N LEU A 200 -6.99 11.40 -22.03
CA LEU A 200 -6.65 12.35 -23.08
C LEU A 200 -6.19 13.70 -22.49
N ALA A 201 -6.90 14.23 -21.50
CA ALA A 201 -6.54 15.47 -20.82
C ALA A 201 -5.13 15.41 -20.22
N ARG A 202 -4.81 14.32 -19.50
CA ARG A 202 -3.46 14.11 -18.95
C ARG A 202 -2.37 14.01 -20.02
N GLN A 203 -2.67 13.41 -21.17
CA GLN A 203 -1.73 13.38 -22.29
C GLN A 203 -1.49 14.77 -22.86
N VAL A 204 -2.56 15.55 -23.05
CA VAL A 204 -2.46 16.94 -23.52
C VAL A 204 -1.64 17.78 -22.55
N GLU A 205 -1.91 17.70 -21.24
CA GLU A 205 -1.13 18.40 -20.21
C GLU A 205 0.35 18.02 -20.22
N ALA A 206 0.67 16.73 -20.38
CA ALA A 206 2.05 16.26 -20.46
C ALA A 206 2.76 16.80 -21.72
N ILE A 207 2.05 16.90 -22.85
CA ILE A 207 2.57 17.49 -24.08
C ILE A 207 2.79 19.00 -23.89
N GLU A 208 1.81 19.72 -23.33
CA GLU A 208 1.93 21.15 -23.04
C GLU A 208 3.11 21.45 -22.11
N ALA A 209 3.30 20.66 -21.04
CA ALA A 209 4.41 20.82 -20.12
C ALA A 209 5.76 20.68 -20.86
N ARG A 210 5.91 19.67 -21.72
CA ARG A 210 7.12 19.49 -22.53
C ARG A 210 7.36 20.66 -23.48
N LEU A 211 6.31 21.15 -24.15
CA LEU A 211 6.41 22.30 -25.05
C LEU A 211 6.81 23.57 -24.29
N ARG A 212 6.25 23.81 -23.10
CA ARG A 212 6.61 24.94 -22.23
C ARG A 212 8.07 24.87 -21.79
N VAL A 213 8.54 23.72 -21.32
CA VAL A 213 9.95 23.52 -20.93
C VAL A 213 10.89 23.77 -22.12
N ALA A 214 10.52 23.32 -23.33
CA ALA A 214 11.30 23.62 -24.53
C ALA A 214 11.37 25.13 -24.82
N GLY A 215 10.25 25.84 -24.66
CA GLY A 215 10.20 27.31 -24.77
C GLY A 215 11.11 28.01 -23.75
N LEU A 216 11.01 27.65 -22.47
CA LEU A 216 11.84 28.21 -21.40
C LEU A 216 13.34 27.98 -21.64
N LYS A 217 13.71 26.81 -22.17
CA LYS A 217 15.10 26.53 -22.56
C LYS A 217 15.58 27.44 -23.69
N ALA A 218 14.74 27.70 -24.70
CA ALA A 218 15.08 28.62 -25.78
C ALA A 218 15.24 30.07 -25.30
N GLU A 219 14.39 30.52 -24.37
CA GLU A 219 14.51 31.83 -23.72
C GLU A 219 15.82 31.95 -22.95
N ARG A 220 16.14 30.95 -22.12
CA ARG A 220 17.39 30.86 -21.35
C ARG A 220 18.62 30.96 -22.25
N MET A 221 18.65 30.20 -23.35
CA MET A 221 19.73 30.26 -24.34
C MET A 221 19.87 31.65 -24.96
N THR A 222 18.75 32.33 -25.20
CA THR A 222 18.76 33.69 -25.75
C THR A 222 19.30 34.70 -24.76
N ILE A 223 18.95 34.60 -23.48
CA ILE A 223 19.52 35.45 -22.42
C ILE A 223 21.04 35.26 -22.34
N TYR A 224 21.54 34.02 -22.37
CA TYR A 224 22.98 33.76 -22.37
C TYR A 224 23.69 34.32 -23.61
N ARG A 225 23.06 34.23 -24.78
CA ARG A 225 23.58 34.83 -26.01
C ARG A 225 23.65 36.36 -25.89
N LEU A 226 22.62 37.01 -25.37
CA LEU A 226 22.61 38.45 -25.13
C LEU A 226 23.73 38.87 -24.17
N LEU A 227 23.95 38.10 -23.10
CA LEU A 227 25.05 38.30 -22.15
C LEU A 227 26.42 38.16 -22.84
N ARG A 228 26.63 37.13 -23.67
CA ARG A 228 27.87 36.92 -24.42
C ARG A 228 28.15 38.05 -25.40
N THR A 229 27.11 38.59 -26.04
CA THR A 229 27.21 39.76 -26.94
C THR A 229 27.29 41.10 -26.20
N ARG A 230 27.37 41.11 -24.86
CA ARG A 230 27.34 42.30 -23.99
C ARG A 230 26.16 43.25 -24.22
N LYS A 231 25.03 42.74 -24.74
CA LYS A 231 23.80 43.52 -24.91
C LYS A 231 23.03 43.71 -23.59
N ILE A 232 23.28 42.83 -22.62
CA ILE A 232 22.71 42.90 -21.26
C ILE A 232 23.83 42.71 -20.22
N GLY A 233 23.64 43.30 -19.04
CA GLY A 233 24.55 43.13 -17.90
C GLY A 233 24.41 41.75 -17.24
N SER A 234 25.46 41.32 -16.53
CA SER A 234 25.48 40.04 -15.81
C SER A 234 24.43 39.96 -14.70
N GLU A 235 24.11 41.09 -14.07
CA GLU A 235 23.07 41.17 -13.04
C GLU A 235 21.68 40.96 -13.64
N THR A 236 21.36 41.67 -14.74
CA THR A 236 20.09 41.51 -15.47
C THR A 236 19.91 40.09 -15.97
N ALA A 237 20.95 39.48 -16.54
CA ALA A 237 20.91 38.10 -17.00
C ALA A 237 20.62 37.12 -15.85
N ARG A 238 21.26 37.33 -14.68
CA ARG A 238 21.06 36.47 -13.49
C ARG A 238 19.66 36.61 -12.93
N LYS A 239 19.09 37.82 -12.93
CA LYS A 239 17.68 38.06 -12.55
C LYS A 239 16.71 37.32 -13.48
N LEU A 240 16.85 37.48 -14.79
CA LEU A 240 15.96 36.86 -15.77
C LEU A 240 16.05 35.33 -15.76
N VAL A 241 17.26 34.76 -15.65
CA VAL A 241 17.41 33.30 -15.54
C VAL A 241 16.75 32.77 -14.27
N ARG A 242 16.86 33.48 -13.14
CA ARG A 242 16.21 33.07 -11.89
C ARG A 242 14.69 33.10 -12.00
N GLU A 243 14.11 34.06 -12.72
CA GLU A 243 12.67 34.09 -13.01
C GLU A 243 12.24 32.87 -13.85
N LEU A 244 13.03 32.48 -14.86
CA LEU A 244 12.78 31.28 -15.66
C LEU A 244 12.90 29.99 -14.84
N ASP A 245 13.89 29.90 -13.94
CA ASP A 245 14.07 28.75 -13.04
C ASP A 245 12.84 28.54 -12.14
N LEU A 246 12.26 29.64 -11.62
CA LEU A 246 11.03 29.59 -10.83
C LEU A 246 9.82 29.12 -11.64
N MET A 247 9.78 29.44 -12.94
CA MET A 247 8.73 28.95 -13.84
C MET A 247 8.91 27.47 -14.19
N GLU A 248 10.15 27.01 -14.41
CA GLU A 248 10.47 25.61 -14.74
C GLU A 248 10.16 24.66 -13.57
N ALA A 249 10.46 25.09 -12.34
CA ALA A 249 10.16 24.33 -11.11
C ALA A 249 8.68 23.97 -10.93
N ARG A 250 7.76 24.69 -11.61
CA ARG A 250 6.32 24.39 -11.58
C ARG A 250 5.93 23.19 -12.44
N TYR A 251 6.75 22.80 -13.42
CA TYR A 251 6.44 21.75 -14.39
C TYR A 251 7.29 20.49 -14.24
N GLU A 252 8.34 20.52 -13.41
CA GLU A 252 9.21 19.36 -13.12
C GLU A 252 8.80 18.55 -11.88
N GLY A 253 7.75 18.99 -11.15
CA GLY A 253 7.25 18.36 -9.91
C GLY A 253 6.15 17.33 -10.10
#